data_AF-A0A3D5UYZ1-F1
#
_entry.id   AF-A0A3D5UYZ1-F1
#
_cell.length_a   1.000
_cell.length_b   1.000
_cell.length_c   1.000
_cell.angle_alpha   90.00
_cell.angle_beta   90.00
_cell.angle_gamma   90.00
#
_symmetry.space_group_name_H-M   'P 1'
#
loop_
_entity.id
_entity.type
_entity.pdbx_description
1 polymer ?
#
loop_
_entity_poly.entity_id
_entity_poly.type
_entity_poly.pdbx_seq_one_letter_code
_entity_poly.pdbx_strand_id
1 'polypeptide(L)'
;DGLTARVRRSRKGAVPVIVVNGKDWGERQRFTLAHELGHMVMDVADGVDEEKAAHRFAGAFLMPADALWSEIGKHRTSISGKELIYLKRLFGVSIQAITYRCKDLGIFSEPLFRRLFQEFNRLGWRSPPYKEPEILKAEMPTRFKRLTFRALSEGAVSESKAAELLSVPLHALDALMDVNPPNEADAANGG
;
A
#
# COMPACT_ATOMS: atom_id res chain seq x y z
N ASP A 1 1.68 -8.38 9.22
CA ASP A 1 0.25 -8.04 9.32
C ASP A 1 0.09 -6.62 9.86
N GLY A 2 -1.04 -6.00 9.54
CA GLY A 2 -1.43 -4.68 10.02
C GLY A 2 -2.19 -4.78 11.34
N LEU A 3 -2.54 -3.63 11.90
CA LEU A 3 -3.42 -3.53 13.05
C LEU A 3 -4.31 -2.32 12.93
N THR A 4 -5.62 -2.55 13.08
CA THR A 4 -6.61 -1.48 13.26
C THR A 4 -6.82 -1.18 14.74
N ALA A 5 -6.80 0.10 15.11
CA ALA A 5 -7.00 0.56 16.48
C ALA A 5 -7.82 1.87 16.53
N ARG A 6 -8.40 2.17 17.69
CA ARG A 6 -9.05 3.45 17.96
C ARG A 6 -8.26 4.24 19.01
N VAL A 7 -7.69 5.36 18.59
CA VAL A 7 -6.95 6.25 19.49
C VAL A 7 -7.92 7.23 20.15
N ARG A 8 -8.00 7.17 21.49
CA ARG A 8 -8.78 8.12 22.30
C ARG A 8 -8.07 9.47 22.32
N ARG A 9 -8.84 10.56 22.22
CA ARG A 9 -8.31 11.93 22.27
C ARG A 9 -9.01 12.71 23.38
N SER A 10 -8.26 13.58 24.06
CA SER A 10 -8.84 14.47 25.06
C SER A 10 -9.82 15.45 24.39
N ARG A 11 -11.05 15.52 24.90
CA ARG A 11 -12.13 16.42 24.43
C ARG A 11 -12.53 16.27 22.95
N LYS A 12 -12.24 15.12 22.31
CA LYS A 12 -12.66 14.82 20.92
C LYS A 12 -13.03 13.34 20.77
N GLY A 13 -13.82 13.02 19.75
CA GLY A 13 -14.13 11.63 19.38
C GLY A 13 -12.86 10.81 19.06
N ALA A 14 -12.91 9.51 19.37
CA ALA A 14 -11.84 8.56 19.05
C ALA A 14 -11.64 8.44 17.53
N VAL A 15 -10.38 8.33 17.09
CA VAL A 15 -10.01 8.29 15.68
C VAL A 15 -9.55 6.89 15.30
N PRO A 16 -10.03 6.33 14.17
CA PRO A 16 -9.48 5.10 13.63
C PRO A 16 -8.05 5.30 13.15
N VAL A 17 -7.17 4.37 13.50
CA VAL A 17 -5.76 4.36 13.11
C VAL A 17 -5.42 2.96 12.58
N ILE A 18 -4.72 2.91 11.46
CA ILE A 18 -4.10 1.70 10.94
C ILE A 18 -2.60 1.78 11.22
N VAL A 19 -2.03 0.70 11.73
CA VAL A 19 -0.59 0.52 11.89
C VAL A 19 -0.13 -0.58 10.93
N VAL A 20 0.96 -0.33 10.21
CA VAL A 20 1.59 -1.31 9.31
C VAL A 20 3.08 -1.40 9.57
N ASN A 21 3.70 -2.52 9.18
CA ASN A 21 5.13 -2.69 9.28
C ASN A 21 5.86 -1.81 8.25
N GLY A 22 6.57 -0.78 8.71
CA GLY A 22 7.34 0.11 7.85
C GLY A 22 8.52 -0.56 7.13
N LYS A 23 8.90 -1.79 7.51
CA LYS A 23 9.94 -2.57 6.83
C LYS A 23 9.42 -3.43 5.66
N ASP A 24 8.10 -3.55 5.52
CA ASP A 24 7.51 -4.29 4.41
C ASP A 24 7.64 -3.51 3.09
N TRP A 25 7.66 -4.22 1.97
CA TRP A 25 7.66 -3.63 0.63
C TRP A 25 6.38 -2.83 0.36
N GLY A 26 6.46 -1.84 -0.54
CA GLY A 26 5.35 -0.94 -0.83
C GLY A 26 4.08 -1.64 -1.26
N GLU A 27 4.18 -2.68 -2.09
CA GLU A 27 3.03 -3.50 -2.50
C GLU A 27 2.35 -4.21 -1.32
N ARG A 28 3.12 -4.64 -0.32
CA ARG A 28 2.60 -5.32 0.88
C ARG A 28 1.97 -4.30 1.83
N GLN A 29 2.59 -3.13 1.98
CA GLN A 29 2.03 -2.04 2.76
C GLN A 29 0.69 -1.59 2.17
N ARG A 30 0.61 -1.35 0.85
CA ARG A 30 -0.63 -0.99 0.16
C ARG A 30 -1.73 -2.02 0.38
N PHE A 31 -1.42 -3.30 0.18
CA PHE A 31 -2.40 -4.36 0.38
C PHE A 31 -2.86 -4.45 1.83
N THR A 32 -1.93 -4.36 2.79
CA THR A 32 -2.24 -4.38 4.23
C THR A 32 -3.11 -3.19 4.61
N LEU A 33 -2.77 -1.98 4.17
CA LEU A 33 -3.59 -0.78 4.43
C LEU A 33 -5.01 -0.92 3.88
N ALA A 34 -5.16 -1.47 2.67
CA ALA A 34 -6.48 -1.71 2.07
C ALA A 34 -7.26 -2.81 2.81
N HIS A 35 -6.58 -3.84 3.32
CA HIS A 35 -7.16 -4.91 4.13
C HIS A 35 -7.73 -4.35 5.45
N GLU A 36 -6.91 -3.62 6.19
CA GLU A 36 -7.31 -2.96 7.43
C GLU A 36 -8.40 -1.89 7.22
N LEU A 37 -8.38 -1.22 6.06
CA LEU A 37 -9.48 -0.34 5.67
C LEU A 37 -10.77 -1.13 5.48
N GLY A 38 -10.71 -2.31 4.84
CA GLY A 38 -11.84 -3.22 4.66
C GLY A 38 -12.50 -3.57 6.00
N HIS A 39 -11.69 -3.98 6.98
CA HIS A 39 -12.15 -4.25 8.36
C HIS A 39 -12.91 -3.07 8.99
N MET A 40 -12.58 -1.83 8.63
CA MET A 40 -13.24 -0.66 9.21
C MET A 40 -14.51 -0.21 8.50
N VAL A 41 -14.62 -0.46 7.20
CA VAL A 41 -15.69 0.12 6.37
C VAL A 41 -16.74 -0.90 5.94
N MET A 42 -16.41 -2.19 5.98
CA MET A 42 -17.34 -3.24 5.60
C MET A 42 -18.28 -3.57 6.76
N ASP A 43 -19.57 -3.67 6.44
CA ASP A 43 -20.57 -4.32 7.29
C ASP A 43 -20.71 -5.78 6.81
N VAL A 44 -19.98 -6.68 7.47
CA VAL A 44 -19.90 -8.09 7.07
C VAL A 44 -21.05 -8.84 7.72
N ALA A 45 -21.89 -9.47 6.89
CA ALA A 45 -23.04 -10.24 7.36
C ALA A 45 -22.63 -11.44 8.23
N ASP A 46 -23.50 -11.81 9.17
CA ASP A 46 -23.29 -12.96 10.05
C ASP A 46 -23.00 -14.25 9.26
N GLY A 47 -22.00 -15.00 9.72
CA GLY A 47 -21.56 -16.25 9.10
C GLY A 47 -20.61 -16.07 7.91
N VAL A 48 -20.29 -14.83 7.51
CA VAL A 48 -19.20 -14.55 6.56
C VAL A 48 -17.89 -14.39 7.33
N ASP A 49 -16.82 -14.99 6.80
CA ASP A 49 -15.46 -14.87 7.30
C ASP A 49 -14.92 -13.46 7.03
N GLU A 50 -14.85 -12.63 8.07
CA GLU A 50 -14.46 -11.22 8.02
C GLU A 50 -13.05 -11.02 7.43
N GLU A 51 -12.09 -11.88 7.79
CA GLU A 51 -10.74 -11.83 7.23
C GLU A 51 -10.74 -12.10 5.72
N LYS A 52 -11.50 -13.09 5.26
CA LYS A 52 -11.66 -13.32 3.81
C LYS A 52 -12.38 -12.17 3.12
N ALA A 53 -13.36 -11.56 3.78
CA ALA A 53 -14.08 -10.41 3.24
C ALA A 53 -13.14 -9.22 3.06
N ALA A 54 -12.33 -8.88 4.08
CA ALA A 54 -11.32 -7.83 4.04
C ALA A 54 -10.25 -8.10 2.97
N HIS A 55 -9.79 -9.35 2.83
CA HIS A 55 -8.86 -9.74 1.78
C HIS A 55 -9.44 -9.51 0.37
N ARG A 56 -10.72 -9.91 0.16
CA ARG A 56 -11.43 -9.70 -1.10
C ARG A 56 -11.67 -8.22 -1.38
N PHE A 57 -12.00 -7.44 -0.35
CA PHE A 57 -12.13 -5.99 -0.44
C PHE A 57 -10.82 -5.33 -0.86
N ALA A 58 -9.70 -5.64 -0.21
CA ALA A 58 -8.39 -5.10 -0.56
C ALA A 58 -8.03 -5.35 -2.03
N GLY A 59 -8.26 -6.58 -2.50
CA GLY A 59 -8.07 -6.94 -3.90
C GLY A 59 -8.98 -6.15 -4.84
N ALA A 60 -10.25 -5.98 -4.50
CA ALA A 60 -11.21 -5.23 -5.33
C ALA A 60 -10.98 -3.71 -5.33
N PHE A 61 -10.55 -3.16 -4.19
CA PHE A 61 -10.27 -1.75 -4.00
C PHE A 61 -9.01 -1.32 -4.77
N LEU A 62 -7.94 -2.12 -4.68
CA LEU A 62 -6.66 -1.83 -5.35
C LEU A 62 -6.69 -2.21 -6.83
N MET A 63 -7.51 -3.18 -7.21
CA MET A 63 -7.65 -3.66 -8.59
C MET A 63 -9.14 -3.79 -8.97
N PRO A 64 -9.77 -2.67 -9.37
CA PRO A 64 -11.14 -2.66 -9.88
C PRO A 64 -11.33 -3.64 -11.04
N ALA A 65 -12.50 -4.30 -11.10
CA ALA A 65 -12.73 -5.38 -12.05
C ALA A 65 -12.73 -4.90 -13.51
N ASP A 66 -13.36 -3.75 -13.75
CA ASP A 66 -13.38 -3.05 -15.04
C ASP A 66 -11.97 -2.68 -15.52
N ALA A 67 -11.14 -2.13 -14.62
CA ALA A 67 -9.75 -1.82 -14.92
C ALA A 67 -8.96 -3.09 -15.30
N LEU A 68 -9.05 -4.16 -14.50
CA LEU A 68 -8.35 -5.42 -14.82
C LEU A 68 -8.84 -6.06 -16.12
N TRP A 69 -10.15 -6.02 -16.39
CA TRP A 69 -10.69 -6.55 -17.64
C TRP A 69 -10.26 -5.72 -18.85
N SER A 70 -10.09 -4.42 -18.71
CA SER A 70 -9.56 -3.56 -19.77
C SER A 70 -8.10 -3.88 -20.08
N GLU A 71 -7.28 -4.14 -19.06
CA GLU A 71 -5.84 -4.37 -19.20
C GLU A 71 -5.50 -5.80 -19.66
N ILE A 72 -6.23 -6.81 -19.19
CA ILE A 72 -5.89 -8.23 -19.38
C ILE A 72 -6.94 -8.97 -20.24
N GLY A 73 -8.17 -8.47 -20.30
CA GLY A 73 -9.32 -9.18 -20.82
C GLY A 73 -10.02 -10.06 -19.76
N LYS A 74 -11.14 -10.68 -20.17
CA LYS A 74 -12.00 -11.45 -19.25
C LYS A 74 -11.62 -12.92 -19.10
N HIS A 75 -10.81 -13.47 -20.01
CA HIS A 75 -10.40 -14.87 -20.00
C HIS A 75 -8.99 -15.05 -20.55
N ARG A 76 -8.15 -15.81 -19.84
CA ARG A 76 -6.77 -16.11 -20.24
C ARG A 76 -6.43 -17.57 -19.95
N THR A 77 -5.72 -18.19 -20.89
CA THR A 77 -5.12 -19.54 -20.75
C THR A 77 -3.62 -19.49 -20.43
N SER A 78 -2.98 -18.34 -20.65
CA SER A 78 -1.59 -18.04 -20.32
C SER A 78 -1.41 -16.56 -20.03
N ILE A 79 -0.33 -16.23 -19.31
CA ILE A 79 0.15 -14.86 -19.08
C ILE A 79 1.67 -14.90 -18.99
N SER A 80 2.34 -13.89 -19.55
CA SER A 80 3.80 -13.81 -19.47
C SER A 80 4.25 -13.15 -18.16
N GLY A 81 5.49 -13.45 -17.73
CA GLY A 81 6.07 -12.78 -16.56
C GLY A 81 6.22 -11.26 -16.74
N LYS A 82 6.50 -10.78 -17.96
CA LYS A 82 6.59 -9.35 -18.27
C LYS A 82 5.23 -8.66 -18.16
N GLU A 83 4.15 -9.33 -18.57
CA GLU A 83 2.77 -8.83 -18.41
C GLU A 83 2.38 -8.74 -16.94
N LEU A 84 2.73 -9.74 -16.11
CA LEU A 84 2.54 -9.67 -14.65
C LEU A 84 3.30 -8.51 -14.00
N ILE A 85 4.54 -8.26 -14.45
CA ILE A 85 5.34 -7.14 -13.98
C ILE A 85 4.71 -5.80 -14.39
N TYR A 86 4.21 -5.69 -15.62
CA TYR A 86 3.50 -4.50 -16.08
C TYR A 86 2.29 -4.20 -15.19
N LEU A 87 1.45 -5.20 -14.90
CA LEU A 87 0.29 -5.08 -14.03
C LEU A 87 0.68 -4.72 -12.59
N LYS A 88 1.79 -5.28 -12.07
CA LYS A 88 2.36 -4.92 -10.77
C LYS A 88 2.69 -3.44 -10.68
N ARG A 89 3.31 -2.86 -11.71
CA ARG A 89 3.60 -1.42 -11.76
C ARG A 89 2.32 -0.61 -11.81
N LEU A 90 1.39 -1.01 -12.68
CA LEU A 90 0.14 -0.28 -12.92
C LEU A 90 -0.74 -0.19 -11.67
N PHE A 91 -0.97 -1.32 -11.00
CA PHE A 91 -1.83 -1.39 -9.81
C PHE A 91 -1.08 -1.18 -8.49
N GLY A 92 0.26 -1.23 -8.52
CA GLY A 92 1.10 -1.07 -7.34
C GLY A 92 0.90 -2.16 -6.28
N VAL A 93 0.68 -3.40 -6.70
CA VAL A 93 0.44 -4.56 -5.82
C VAL A 93 1.36 -5.72 -6.17
N SER A 94 1.34 -6.79 -5.37
CA SER A 94 2.20 -7.94 -5.63
C SER A 94 1.70 -8.78 -6.81
N ILE A 95 2.63 -9.49 -7.47
CA ILE A 95 2.28 -10.46 -8.53
C ILE A 95 1.31 -11.51 -7.99
N GLN A 96 1.48 -11.90 -6.72
CA GLN A 96 0.59 -12.83 -6.03
C GLN A 96 -0.82 -12.26 -5.87
N ALA A 97 -0.96 -11.00 -5.45
CA ALA A 97 -2.25 -10.34 -5.30
C ALA A 97 -3.00 -10.23 -6.64
N ILE A 98 -2.29 -9.87 -7.72
CA ILE A 98 -2.84 -9.83 -9.09
C ILE A 98 -3.34 -11.22 -9.48
N THR A 99 -2.54 -12.25 -9.24
CA THR A 99 -2.90 -13.63 -9.61
C THR A 99 -4.13 -14.12 -8.85
N TYR A 100 -4.26 -13.81 -7.55
CA TYR A 100 -5.49 -14.10 -6.79
C TYR A 100 -6.69 -13.33 -7.34
N ARG A 101 -6.55 -12.03 -7.59
CA ARG A 101 -7.64 -11.20 -8.10
C ARG A 101 -8.12 -11.67 -9.48
N CYS A 102 -7.20 -12.02 -10.38
CA CYS A 102 -7.55 -12.58 -11.68
C CYS A 102 -8.28 -13.93 -11.56
N LYS A 103 -7.96 -14.77 -10.56
CA LYS A 103 -8.74 -15.97 -10.27
C LYS A 103 -10.13 -15.61 -9.75
N ASP A 104 -10.25 -14.69 -8.80
CA ASP A 104 -11.53 -14.28 -8.22
C ASP A 104 -12.49 -13.69 -9.27
N LEU A 105 -11.95 -13.03 -10.30
CA LEU A 105 -12.71 -12.47 -11.41
C LEU A 105 -12.95 -13.47 -12.56
N GLY A 106 -12.46 -14.71 -12.46
CA GLY A 106 -12.57 -15.72 -13.52
C GLY A 106 -11.71 -15.45 -14.77
N ILE A 107 -10.78 -14.49 -14.70
CA ILE A 107 -9.81 -14.21 -15.76
C ILE A 107 -8.85 -15.37 -15.91
N PHE A 108 -8.33 -15.88 -14.79
CA PHE A 108 -7.46 -17.04 -14.77
C PHE A 108 -8.26 -18.28 -14.39
N SER A 109 -8.16 -19.30 -15.25
CA SER A 109 -8.65 -20.63 -14.93
C SER A 109 -7.89 -21.24 -13.74
N GLU A 110 -8.54 -22.13 -13.01
CA GLU A 110 -7.93 -22.84 -11.88
C GLU A 110 -6.60 -23.55 -12.26
N PRO A 111 -6.45 -24.21 -13.44
CA PRO A 111 -5.16 -24.76 -13.87
C PRO A 111 -4.06 -23.71 -14.06
N LEU A 112 -4.38 -22.54 -14.65
CA LEU A 112 -3.41 -21.46 -14.82
C LEU A 112 -2.97 -20.90 -13.47
N PHE A 113 -3.92 -20.63 -12.58
CA PHE A 113 -3.66 -20.17 -11.22
C PHE A 113 -2.71 -21.13 -10.48
N ARG A 114 -3.02 -22.44 -10.48
CA ARG A 114 -2.18 -23.46 -9.83
C ARG A 114 -0.77 -23.49 -10.40
N ARG A 115 -0.62 -23.44 -11.73
CA ARG A 115 0.69 -23.43 -12.40
C ARG A 115 1.53 -22.21 -12.01
N LEU A 116 0.93 -21.02 -12.03
CA LEU A 116 1.62 -19.79 -11.62
C LEU A 116 2.07 -19.86 -10.16
N PHE A 117 1.21 -20.35 -9.27
CA PHE A 117 1.56 -20.46 -7.86
C PHE A 117 2.62 -21.51 -7.54
N GLN A 118 2.66 -22.62 -8.29
CA GLN A 118 3.78 -23.56 -8.24
C GLN A 118 5.09 -22.89 -8.66
N GLU A 119 5.05 -22.08 -9.71
CA GLU A 119 6.22 -21.34 -10.17
C GLU A 119 6.67 -20.28 -9.14
N PHE A 120 5.75 -19.53 -8.54
CA PHE A 120 6.08 -18.56 -7.49
C PHE A 120 6.71 -19.23 -6.26
N ASN A 121 6.26 -20.43 -5.89
CA ASN A 121 6.89 -21.23 -4.84
C ASN A 121 8.32 -21.65 -5.24
N ARG A 122 8.50 -22.16 -6.46
CA ARG A 122 9.81 -22.56 -6.99
C ARG A 122 10.81 -21.40 -7.02
N LEU A 123 10.34 -20.20 -7.34
CA LEU A 123 11.12 -18.97 -7.37
C LEU A 123 11.31 -18.32 -5.99
N GLY A 124 10.68 -18.86 -4.94
CA GLY A 124 10.83 -18.38 -3.56
C GLY A 124 10.06 -17.10 -3.23
N TRP A 125 9.15 -16.64 -4.11
CA TRP A 125 8.42 -15.38 -3.91
C TRP A 125 7.35 -15.48 -2.82
N ARG A 126 7.01 -16.70 -2.38
CA ARG A 126 5.99 -16.99 -1.38
C ARG A 126 6.48 -17.04 0.06
N SER A 127 7.78 -16.88 0.28
CA SER A 127 8.39 -16.91 1.61
C SER A 127 9.10 -15.59 1.90
N PRO A 128 9.21 -15.15 3.16
CA PRO A 128 10.04 -14.01 3.52
C PRO A 128 11.45 -14.12 2.92
N PRO A 129 12.00 -13.03 2.37
CA PRO A 129 11.49 -11.66 2.42
C PRO A 129 10.50 -11.29 1.30
N TYR A 130 9.83 -12.25 0.65
CA TYR A 130 8.85 -12.04 -0.43
C TYR A 130 9.43 -11.26 -1.61
N LYS A 131 10.64 -11.64 -2.03
CA LYS A 131 11.46 -10.94 -3.02
C LYS A 131 11.03 -11.24 -4.45
N GLU A 132 9.84 -10.81 -4.85
CA GLU A 132 9.42 -10.85 -6.25
C GLU A 132 10.10 -9.76 -7.09
N PRO A 133 10.12 -9.85 -8.44
CA PRO A 133 10.75 -8.87 -9.30
C PRO A 133 10.15 -7.48 -9.12
N GLU A 134 11.01 -6.47 -9.21
CA GLU A 134 10.60 -5.06 -9.23
C GLU A 134 9.81 -4.61 -7.99
N ILE A 135 10.37 -4.94 -6.83
CA ILE A 135 9.88 -4.52 -5.51
C ILE A 135 9.57 -3.03 -5.51
N LEU A 136 8.37 -2.68 -5.02
CA LEU A 136 7.96 -1.28 -4.91
C LEU A 136 8.51 -0.70 -3.62
N LYS A 137 9.00 0.54 -3.69
CA LYS A 137 9.40 1.30 -2.51
C LYS A 137 8.17 1.60 -1.65
N ALA A 138 8.35 1.59 -0.34
CA ALA A 138 7.32 2.05 0.59
C ALA A 138 6.96 3.52 0.29
N GLU A 139 5.68 3.85 0.36
CA GLU A 139 5.23 5.24 0.25
C GLU A 139 5.65 6.04 1.48
N MET A 140 6.06 7.29 1.26
CA MET A 140 6.47 8.19 2.34
C MET A 140 5.32 9.14 2.70
N PRO A 141 4.66 8.99 3.87
CA PRO A 141 3.55 9.85 4.25
C PRO A 141 4.02 11.29 4.50
N THR A 142 3.46 12.26 3.80
CA THR A 142 3.85 13.69 3.92
C THR A 142 2.94 14.50 4.85
N ARG A 143 1.76 13.97 5.20
CA ARG A 143 0.73 14.73 5.92
C ARG A 143 1.19 15.21 7.29
N PHE A 144 1.88 14.36 8.05
CA PHE A 144 2.39 14.74 9.38
C PHE A 144 3.40 15.88 9.26
N LYS A 145 4.38 15.76 8.37
CA LYS A 145 5.36 16.82 8.07
C LYS A 145 4.68 18.14 7.70
N ARG A 146 3.71 18.10 6.78
CA ARG A 146 2.93 19.27 6.36
C ARG A 146 2.16 19.92 7.51
N LEU A 147 1.55 19.11 8.40
CA LEU A 147 0.82 19.64 9.56
C LEU A 147 1.76 20.24 10.62
N THR A 148 2.95 19.68 10.81
CA THR A 148 3.96 20.25 11.69
C THR A 148 4.41 21.61 11.19
N PHE A 149 4.68 21.77 9.90
CA PHE A 149 5.02 23.07 9.31
C PHE A 149 3.90 24.08 9.48
N ARG A 150 2.65 23.68 9.20
CA ARG A 150 1.49 24.56 9.43
C ARG A 150 1.38 25.01 10.88
N ALA A 151 1.52 24.09 11.84
CA ALA A 151 1.43 24.42 13.26
C ALA A 151 2.55 25.38 13.70
N LEU A 152 3.75 25.24 13.12
CA LEU A 152 4.85 26.17 13.35
C LEU A 152 4.55 27.57 12.78
N SER A 153 4.10 27.64 11.52
CA SER A 153 3.73 28.93 10.89
C SER A 153 2.57 29.64 11.59
N GLU A 154 1.63 28.89 12.18
CA GLU A 154 0.53 29.44 12.98
C GLU A 154 0.94 29.78 14.42
N GLY A 155 2.22 29.57 14.80
CA GLY A 155 2.72 29.82 16.15
C GLY A 155 2.17 28.84 17.22
N ALA A 156 1.53 27.75 16.79
CA ALA A 156 0.95 26.75 17.69
C ALA A 156 2.01 25.81 18.31
N VAL A 157 3.19 25.71 17.70
CA VAL A 157 4.37 25.00 18.23
C VAL A 157 5.63 25.84 18.00
N SER A 158 6.64 25.67 18.87
CA SER A 158 7.95 26.29 18.68
C SER A 158 8.79 25.54 17.64
N GLU A 159 9.85 26.18 17.12
CA GLU A 159 10.82 25.54 16.22
C GLU A 159 11.45 24.29 16.85
N SER A 160 11.86 24.37 18.13
CA SER A 160 12.39 23.22 18.87
C SER A 160 11.37 22.07 18.94
N LYS A 161 10.08 22.39 19.14
CA LYS A 161 9.04 21.37 19.15
C LYS A 161 8.77 20.79 17.75
N ALA A 162 8.81 21.62 16.71
CA ALA A 162 8.67 21.17 15.33
C ALA A 162 9.83 20.24 14.93
N ALA A 163 11.07 20.59 15.27
CA ALA A 163 12.26 19.76 15.04
C ALA A 163 12.17 18.42 15.77
N GLU A 164 11.74 18.42 17.04
CA GLU A 164 11.48 17.22 17.83
C GLU A 164 10.42 16.33 17.15
N LEU A 165 9.28 16.90 16.75
CA LEU A 165 8.20 16.15 16.09
C LEU A 165 8.65 15.50 14.78
N LEU A 166 9.48 16.19 13.99
CA LEU A 166 10.01 15.69 12.73
C LEU A 166 11.23 14.78 12.90
N SER A 167 11.72 14.60 14.13
CA SER A 167 12.95 13.86 14.43
C SER A 167 14.17 14.39 13.66
N VAL A 168 14.32 15.70 13.58
CA VAL A 168 15.46 16.38 12.91
C VAL A 168 16.19 17.31 13.87
N PRO A 169 17.49 17.55 13.67
CA PRO A 169 18.20 18.59 14.42
C PRO A 169 17.58 19.98 14.18
N LEU A 170 17.56 20.83 15.20
CA LEU A 170 16.98 22.18 15.10
C LEU A 170 17.57 23.00 13.94
N HIS A 171 18.89 22.95 13.76
CA HIS A 171 19.59 23.66 12.69
C HIS A 171 19.23 23.17 11.27
N ALA A 172 18.61 21.99 11.13
CA ALA A 172 18.20 21.43 9.85
C ALA A 172 16.73 21.76 9.52
N LEU A 173 16.00 22.36 10.45
CA LEU A 173 14.58 22.69 10.27
C LEU A 173 14.37 23.73 9.18
N ASP A 174 15.21 24.77 9.14
CA ASP A 174 15.12 25.86 8.16
C ASP A 174 15.25 25.33 6.72
N ALA A 175 16.27 24.52 6.48
CA ALA A 175 16.51 23.88 5.18
C ALA A 175 15.36 22.94 4.72
N LEU A 176 14.56 22.42 5.66
CA LEU A 176 13.39 21.57 5.37
C LEU A 176 12.12 22.38 5.08
N MET A 177 12.06 23.63 5.53
CA MET A 177 10.96 24.57 5.29
C MET A 177 11.18 25.38 4.01
N ASP A 178 12.44 25.60 3.64
CA ASP A 178 12.80 26.31 2.43
C ASP A 178 12.38 25.54 1.17
N VAL A 179 11.79 26.28 0.22
CA VAL A 179 11.52 25.76 -1.12
C VAL A 179 12.82 25.74 -1.89
N ASN A 180 13.58 24.66 -1.76
CA ASN A 180 14.70 24.40 -2.64
C ASN A 180 14.17 23.94 -4.01
N PRO A 181 14.76 24.40 -5.14
CA PRO A 181 14.43 23.87 -6.44
C PRO A 181 14.65 22.34 -6.43
N PRO A 182 13.81 21.56 -7.13
CA PRO A 182 13.90 20.10 -7.09
C PRO A 182 15.31 19.67 -7.51
N ASN A 183 15.93 18.85 -6.67
CA ASN A 183 17.22 18.25 -6.98
C ASN A 183 16.99 17.24 -8.13
N GLU A 184 17.90 17.15 -9.10
CA GLU A 184 17.72 16.31 -10.31
C GLU A 184 17.44 14.83 -9.98
N ALA A 185 17.79 14.38 -8.77
CA ALA A 185 17.49 13.04 -8.24
C ALA A 185 16.00 12.79 -7.93
N ASP A 186 15.20 13.82 -7.66
CA ASP A 186 13.77 13.70 -7.39
C ASP A 186 12.95 13.61 -8.68
N ALA A 187 13.45 14.17 -9.79
CA ALA A 187 12.83 14.08 -11.11
C ALA A 187 12.97 12.67 -11.74
N ALA A 188 13.99 11.91 -11.34
CA ALA A 188 14.28 10.59 -11.89
C ALA A 188 13.42 9.44 -11.33
N ASN A 189 12.61 9.67 -10.28
CA ASN A 189 11.73 8.66 -9.68
C ASN A 189 10.24 8.81 -10.07
N GLY A 190 9.92 9.67 -11.04
CA GLY A 190 8.54 9.97 -11.47
C GLY A 190 8.13 9.41 -12.85
N GLY A 191 8.87 8.44 -13.41
CA GLY A 191 8.61 7.82 -14.72
C GLY A 191 8.35 6.33 -14.63
#